data_AF-A0A7C6TCC3-F1
#
_entry.id   AF-A0A7C6TCC3-F1
#
_cell.length_a   1.000
_cell.length_b   1.000
_cell.length_c   1.000
_cell.angle_alpha   90.00
_cell.angle_beta   90.00
_cell.angle_gamma   90.00
#
_symmetry.space_group_name_H-M   'P 1'
#
loop_
_entity.id
_entity.type
_entity.pdbx_description
1 polymer ?
#
loop_
_entity_poly.entity_id
_entity_poly.type
_entity_poly.pdbx_seq_one_letter_code
_entity_poly.pdbx_strand_id
1 'polypeptide(L)'
;LGLGLDTQPFGSHHLLGGIGYLRGISRLPAPVGRTVYLGVWYARGGVFESWSNARLVGSLGGGVLAETIAGPVFLGTSWSGGTQRIYFSVGRFLKSTAL
;
A
#
# COMPACT_ATOMS: atom_id res chain seq x y z
N LEU A 1 -31.23 0.16 9.64
CA LEU A 1 -30.56 1.14 8.76
C LEU A 1 -29.24 1.54 9.40
N GLY A 2 -28.12 0.97 8.93
CA GLY A 2 -26.79 1.25 9.45
C GLY A 2 -26.14 2.37 8.65
N LEU A 3 -25.97 3.53 9.26
CA LEU A 3 -25.07 4.56 8.76
C LEU A 3 -23.67 4.17 9.23
N GLY A 4 -22.85 3.72 8.29
CA GLY A 4 -21.42 3.49 8.49
C GLY A 4 -20.72 4.81 8.80
N LEU A 5 -20.76 5.19 10.07
CA LEU A 5 -19.79 6.12 10.63
C LEU A 5 -18.56 5.27 10.96
N ASP A 6 -17.50 5.51 10.21
CA ASP A 6 -16.14 5.02 10.45
C ASP A 6 -15.74 5.28 11.90
N THR A 7 -15.99 4.33 12.80
CA THR A 7 -15.38 4.32 14.11
C THR A 7 -13.92 3.98 13.89
N GLN A 8 -13.08 5.03 13.84
CA GLN A 8 -11.64 4.86 13.76
C GLN A 8 -11.21 4.04 14.98
N PRO A 9 -10.65 2.83 14.79
CA PRO A 9 -10.36 1.96 15.90
C PRO A 9 -9.29 2.60 16.78
N PHE A 10 -9.61 2.81 18.05
CA PHE A 10 -8.75 3.37 19.08
C PHE A 10 -8.32 2.26 20.04
N GLY A 11 -7.07 2.32 20.52
CA GLY A 11 -6.54 1.32 21.45
C GLY A 11 -5.05 1.46 21.67
N SER A 12 -4.57 0.91 22.78
CA SER A 12 -3.15 0.92 23.19
C SER A 12 -2.26 -0.06 22.40
N HIS A 13 -2.86 -1.07 21.75
CA HIS A 13 -2.15 -2.10 21.00
C HIS A 13 -2.54 -2.09 19.52
N HIS A 14 -1.56 -2.34 18.64
CA HIS A 14 -1.80 -2.51 17.22
C HIS A 14 -1.01 -3.71 16.69
N LEU A 15 -1.60 -4.41 15.73
CA LEU A 15 -0.92 -5.46 14.99
C LEU A 15 -1.18 -5.25 13.50
N LEU A 16 -0.12 -5.30 12.70
CA LEU A 16 -0.20 -5.28 11.25
C LEU A 16 0.79 -6.29 10.71
N GLY A 17 0.28 -7.27 9.96
CA GLY A 17 1.08 -8.24 9.23
C GLY A 17 0.63 -8.29 7.78
N GLY A 18 1.52 -8.66 6.88
CA GLY A 18 1.17 -8.81 5.48
C GLY A 18 2.19 -9.62 4.72
N ILE A 19 1.75 -10.14 3.59
CA ILE A 19 2.57 -10.84 2.61
C ILE A 19 2.27 -10.28 1.24
N GLY A 20 3.26 -10.30 0.36
CA GLY A 20 3.08 -9.81 -1.00
C GLY A 20 4.09 -10.40 -1.96
N TYR A 21 3.79 -10.24 -3.23
CA TYR A 21 4.62 -10.66 -4.34
C TYR A 21 4.74 -9.52 -5.35
N LEU A 22 5.95 -9.30 -5.85
CA LEU A 22 6.28 -8.26 -6.81
C LEU A 22 7.00 -8.89 -7.99
N ARG A 23 6.51 -8.63 -9.21
CA ARG A 23 7.09 -9.18 -10.44
C ARG A 23 7.37 -8.08 -11.45
N GLY A 24 8.58 -8.05 -12.00
CA GLY A 24 8.88 -7.22 -13.17
C GLY A 24 8.11 -7.71 -14.39
N ILE A 25 7.32 -6.84 -15.01
CA ILE A 25 6.47 -7.17 -16.16
C ILE A 25 6.90 -6.48 -17.45
N SER A 26 7.59 -5.34 -17.36
CA SER A 26 8.02 -4.58 -18.54
C SER A 26 9.17 -3.64 -18.20
N ARG A 27 9.70 -2.96 -19.23
CA ARG A 27 10.67 -1.88 -19.10
C ARG A 27 10.16 -0.64 -19.82
N LEU A 28 10.34 0.52 -19.20
CA LEU A 28 10.14 1.82 -19.82
C LEU A 28 11.30 2.11 -20.80
N PRO A 29 11.05 2.91 -21.85
CA PRO A 29 12.11 3.40 -22.73
C PRO A 29 13.18 4.16 -21.95
N ALA A 30 14.44 4.07 -22.40
CA ALA A 30 15.60 4.65 -21.75
C ALA A 30 15.49 6.12 -21.31
N PRO A 31 14.81 7.05 -22.04
CA PRO A 31 14.68 8.43 -21.56
C PRO A 31 13.67 8.61 -20.41
N VAL A 32 12.78 7.63 -20.20
CA VAL A 32 11.65 7.75 -19.25
C VAL A 32 11.89 6.98 -17.96
N GLY A 33 12.53 5.81 -18.03
CA GLY A 33 12.70 4.99 -16.84
C GLY A 33 13.33 3.63 -17.07
N ARG A 34 13.04 2.72 -16.15
CA ARG A 34 13.60 1.37 -16.05
C ARG A 34 12.49 0.35 -15.94
N THR A 35 12.38 -0.38 -14.84
CA THR A 35 11.49 -1.54 -14.75
C THR A 35 10.10 -1.13 -14.29
N VAL A 36 9.08 -1.73 -14.89
CA VAL A 36 7.70 -1.70 -14.40
C VAL A 36 7.42 -3.02 -13.69
N TYR A 37 6.97 -2.93 -12.45
CA TYR A 37 6.60 -4.05 -11.62
C TYR A 37 5.10 -4.08 -11.38
N LEU A 38 4.54 -5.29 -11.36
CA LEU A 38 3.19 -5.55 -10.89
C LEU A 38 3.28 -6.23 -9.51
N GLY A 39 2.57 -5.69 -8.55
CA GLY A 39 2.53 -6.18 -7.17
C GLY A 39 1.13 -6.60 -6.76
N VAL A 40 1.06 -7.64 -5.94
CA VAL A 40 -0.14 -8.04 -5.21
C VAL A 40 0.25 -8.31 -3.76
N TRP A 41 -0.56 -7.90 -2.81
CA TRP A 41 -0.31 -8.12 -1.40
C TRP A 41 -1.60 -8.34 -0.64
N TYR A 42 -1.51 -9.12 0.42
CA TYR A 42 -2.55 -9.26 1.42
C TYR A 42 -2.01 -8.74 2.74
N ALA A 43 -2.74 -7.82 3.36
CA ALA A 43 -2.42 -7.29 4.68
C ALA A 43 -3.56 -7.63 5.65
N ARG A 44 -3.22 -7.85 6.91
CA ARG A 44 -4.20 -8.05 7.98
C ARG A 44 -3.73 -7.31 9.22
N GLY A 45 -4.61 -6.49 9.78
CA GLY A 45 -4.26 -5.71 10.95
C GLY A 45 -5.46 -5.10 11.66
N GLY A 46 -5.19 -4.50 12.81
CA GLY A 46 -6.19 -3.87 13.65
C GLY A 46 -5.55 -3.15 14.83
N VAL A 47 -6.35 -2.29 15.45
CA VAL A 47 -6.03 -1.59 16.70
C VAL A 47 -7.02 -2.09 17.75
N PHE A 48 -6.53 -2.42 18.95
CA PHE A 48 -7.33 -3.01 20.02
C PHE A 48 -6.77 -2.65 21.41
N GLU A 49 -7.62 -2.77 22.44
CA GLU A 49 -7.23 -2.47 23.83
C GLU A 49 -6.63 -3.69 24.55
N SER A 50 -7.15 -4.89 24.27
CA SER A 50 -6.72 -6.15 24.86
C SER A 50 -6.67 -7.27 23.81
N TRP A 51 -5.68 -8.15 23.93
CA TRP A 51 -5.50 -9.31 23.04
C TRP A 51 -6.69 -10.26 23.03
N SER A 52 -7.44 -10.35 24.15
CA SER A 52 -8.64 -11.19 24.23
C SER A 52 -9.78 -10.72 23.31
N ASN A 53 -9.76 -9.46 22.87
CA ASN A 53 -10.76 -8.83 21.99
C ASN A 53 -10.14 -8.35 20.66
N ALA A 54 -9.01 -8.92 20.25
CA ALA A 54 -8.32 -8.49 19.05
C ALA A 54 -9.17 -8.75 17.79
N ARG A 55 -9.63 -7.66 17.15
CA ARG A 55 -10.34 -7.73 15.86
C ARG A 55 -9.43 -7.30 14.73
N LEU A 56 -8.98 -8.28 13.94
CA LEU A 56 -8.09 -8.05 12.81
C LEU A 56 -8.87 -8.07 11.50
N VAL A 57 -8.74 -6.99 10.71
CA VAL A 57 -9.35 -6.83 9.40
C VAL A 57 -8.31 -7.10 8.31
N GLY A 58 -8.70 -7.87 7.30
CA GLY A 58 -7.85 -8.16 6.14
C GLY A 58 -8.16 -7.25 4.95
N SER A 59 -7.13 -6.89 4.20
CA SER A 59 -7.22 -6.19 2.93
C SER A 59 -6.40 -6.90 1.86
N LEU A 60 -6.95 -6.98 0.65
CA LEU A 60 -6.24 -7.46 -0.53
C LEU A 60 -5.95 -6.26 -1.43
N GLY A 61 -4.70 -6.09 -1.83
CA GLY A 61 -4.29 -4.99 -2.68
C GLY A 61 -3.42 -5.44 -3.83
N GLY A 62 -3.33 -4.57 -4.83
CA GLY A 62 -2.48 -4.74 -5.99
C GLY A 62 -2.18 -3.40 -6.63
N GLY A 63 -1.10 -3.35 -7.39
CA GLY A 63 -0.66 -2.10 -7.98
C GLY A 63 0.53 -2.24 -8.91
N VAL A 64 0.86 -1.13 -9.55
CA VAL A 64 2.00 -1.00 -10.45
C VAL A 64 3.02 -0.05 -9.82
N LEU A 65 4.28 -0.47 -9.84
CA LEU A 65 5.43 0.34 -9.47
C LEU A 65 6.28 0.56 -10.73
N ALA A 66 6.51 1.80 -11.10
CA ALA A 66 7.35 2.17 -12.22
C ALA A 66 8.59 2.90 -11.72
N GLU A 67 9.77 2.36 -12.02
CA GLU A 67 11.03 3.08 -11.83
C GLU A 67 11.17 4.11 -12.95
N THR A 68 10.99 5.39 -12.67
CA THR A 68 11.21 6.47 -13.63
C THR A 68 12.53 7.18 -13.37
N ILE A 69 13.02 7.96 -14.35
CA ILE A 69 14.22 8.80 -14.16
C ILE A 69 14.05 9.83 -13.03
N ALA A 70 12.82 10.29 -12.83
CA ALA A 70 12.45 11.27 -11.83
C ALA A 70 12.28 10.63 -10.43
N GLY A 71 12.24 9.31 -10.34
CA GLY A 71 12.00 8.56 -9.11
C GLY A 71 10.95 7.46 -9.27
N PRO A 72 10.76 6.59 -8.27
CA PRO A 72 9.75 5.55 -8.34
C PRO A 72 8.34 6.15 -8.26
N VAL A 73 7.45 5.74 -9.16
CA VAL A 73 6.03 6.09 -9.13
C VAL A 73 5.24 4.83 -8.81
N PHE A 74 4.30 4.91 -7.89
CA PHE A 74 3.42 3.81 -7.52
C PHE A 74 1.96 4.21 -7.67
N LEU A 75 1.16 3.30 -8.23
CA LEU A 75 -0.29 3.39 -8.27
C LEU A 75 -0.85 2.04 -7.84
N GLY A 76 -1.69 2.03 -6.81
CA GLY A 76 -2.25 0.81 -6.25
C GLY A 76 -3.70 0.97 -5.83
N THR A 77 -4.36 -0.16 -5.62
CA THR A 77 -5.71 -0.25 -5.08
C THR A 77 -5.74 -1.31 -3.99
N SER A 78 -6.65 -1.19 -3.04
CA SER A 78 -6.96 -2.26 -2.11
C SER A 78 -8.46 -2.37 -1.84
N TRP A 79 -8.88 -3.57 -1.46
CA TRP A 79 -10.24 -3.89 -1.10
C TRP A 79 -10.27 -4.49 0.31
N SER A 80 -11.18 -4.00 1.14
CA SER A 80 -11.38 -4.50 2.50
C SER A 80 -12.85 -4.35 2.88
N GLY A 81 -13.53 -5.45 3.17
CA GLY A 81 -14.88 -5.43 3.75
C GLY A 81 -15.92 -4.64 2.95
N GLY A 82 -15.78 -4.56 1.61
CA GLY A 82 -16.69 -3.80 0.73
C GLY A 82 -16.25 -2.38 0.42
N THR A 83 -15.14 -1.90 1.01
CA THR A 83 -14.55 -0.60 0.71
C THR A 83 -13.35 -0.75 -0.22
N GLN A 84 -13.35 0.01 -1.32
CA GLN A 84 -12.19 0.15 -2.20
C GLN A 84 -11.42 1.43 -1.87
N ARG A 85 -10.09 1.36 -1.93
CA ARG A 85 -9.20 2.52 -1.78
C ARG A 85 -8.16 2.51 -2.88
N ILE A 86 -7.90 3.67 -3.47
CA ILE A 86 -6.86 3.88 -4.48
C ILE A 86 -5.76 4.74 -3.86
N TYR A 87 -4.51 4.40 -4.13
CA TYR A 87 -3.32 5.05 -3.62
C TYR A 87 -2.41 5.41 -4.77
N PHE A 88 -1.84 6.60 -4.75
CA PHE A 88 -0.72 6.96 -5.60
C PHE A 88 0.40 7.51 -4.73
N SER A 89 1.64 7.23 -5.11
CA SER A 89 2.79 7.87 -4.50
C SER A 89 3.86 8.14 -5.54
N VAL A 90 4.62 9.21 -5.32
CA VAL A 90 5.78 9.53 -6.13
C VAL A 90 6.98 9.72 -5.22
N GLY A 91 8.04 8.98 -5.53
CA GLY A 91 9.29 8.99 -4.79
C GLY A 91 10.04 10.31 -4.93
N ARG A 92 11.04 10.50 -4.07
CA ARG A 92 11.81 11.74 -4.00
C ARG A 92 12.56 12.01 -5.31
N PHE A 93 12.28 13.18 -5.89
CA PHE A 93 12.84 13.65 -7.16
C PHE A 93 14.26 14.23 -7.07
N LEU A 94 14.66 14.70 -5.89
CA LEU A 94 15.93 15.40 -5.69
C LEU A 94 16.86 14.57 -4.81
N LYS A 95 17.95 14.08 -5.41
CA LYS A 95 19.15 13.73 -4.65
C LYS A 95 19.85 15.05 -4.37
N SER A 96 19.62 15.64 -3.19
CA SER A 96 20.51 16.68 -2.69
C SER A 96 21.84 15.99 -2.42
N THR A 97 22.72 16.03 -3.41
CA THR A 97 24.15 15.87 -3.18
C THR A 97 24.54 17.12 -2.41
N ALA A 98 24.58 17.03 -1.08
CA ALA A 98 25.32 17.99 -0.28
C ALA A 98 26.77 17.90 -0.77
N LEU A 99 27.24 19.00 -1.34
CA LEU A 99 28.66 19.27 -1.64
C LEU A 99 29.44 19.47 -0.35
#